data_AF-K1JC57-F1
#
_entry.id   AF-K1JC57-F1
#
_cell.length_a   1.000
_cell.length_b   1.000
_cell.length_c   1.000
_cell.angle_alpha   90.00
_cell.angle_beta   90.00
_cell.angle_gamma   90.00
#
_symmetry.space_group_name_H-M   'P 1'
#
loop_
_entity.id
_entity.type
_entity.pdbx_description
1 polymer ?
#
loop_
_entity_poly.entity_id
_entity_poly.type
_entity_poly.pdbx_seq_one_letter_code
_entity_poly.pdbx_strand_id
1 'polypeptide(L)'
;MRPFDVKRGLGALLLLATAGLLSGCDMALMSPKGQVGLEQKSLILTALGLMLIVVVPVIVMAVAFAYKYRASNTNATYAPDWAHSNKIEAVVWTVPVIIIAILAVITWKTSHSLDPYKPLESEVKPIQVDVISLDWKWLFVYPELGIASVNELAFPVNTPVNFRVTSDTVMNSFFIPQLGGQIYAMAGMQTKLHLIANEAGQYKGISGGYSGAGFSGMKFNAIATQDQAGFDAWVAKVKASSKALNTMDEFNTLAKKSENHPVEYFASADPKLFVNIINKFMGDMKHGEHAAMQHGEAQAAMPHDASMSHEGMEHDASMSHEGMEHGNAMHHEAQGEQMDHAGHMPADKTVKAGTN
;
A
#
# COMPACT_ATOMS: atom_id res chain seq x y z
N MET A 1 2.60 57.47 -15.05
CA MET A 1 2.58 56.18 -14.35
C MET A 1 3.87 56.06 -13.54
N ARG A 2 3.78 56.01 -12.20
CA ARG A 2 4.95 55.94 -11.32
C ARG A 2 5.55 54.52 -11.37
N PRO A 3 6.88 54.35 -11.42
CA PRO A 3 7.49 53.04 -11.47
C PRO A 3 7.15 52.30 -10.18
N PHE A 4 6.48 51.16 -10.31
CA PHE A 4 6.25 50.25 -9.20
C PHE A 4 7.64 49.88 -8.65
N ASP A 5 7.91 50.24 -7.41
CA ASP A 5 9.20 50.06 -6.75
C ASP A 5 9.46 48.55 -6.63
N VAL A 6 10.18 47.98 -7.60
CA VAL A 6 10.34 46.52 -7.81
C VAL A 6 10.84 45.83 -6.55
N LYS A 7 11.63 46.54 -5.71
CA LYS A 7 12.14 46.04 -4.44
C LYS A 7 11.03 45.82 -3.38
N ARG A 8 9.99 46.67 -3.37
CA ARG A 8 8.83 46.53 -2.47
C ARG A 8 7.89 45.40 -2.93
N GLY A 9 7.72 45.24 -4.25
CA GLY A 9 6.95 44.12 -4.82
C GLY A 9 7.60 42.77 -4.57
N LEU A 10 8.93 42.69 -4.70
CA LEU A 10 9.68 41.45 -4.44
C LEU A 10 9.64 41.04 -2.95
N GLY A 11 9.73 42.01 -2.03
CA GLY A 11 9.62 41.74 -0.59
C GLY A 11 8.23 41.23 -0.19
N ALA A 12 7.16 41.81 -0.75
CA ALA A 12 5.79 41.35 -0.53
C ALA A 12 5.55 39.95 -1.12
N LEU A 13 6.10 39.64 -2.30
CA LEU A 13 6.01 38.32 -2.91
C LEU A 13 6.78 37.26 -2.09
N LEU A 14 7.94 37.61 -1.55
CA LEU A 14 8.74 36.72 -0.70
C LEU A 14 8.04 36.43 0.63
N LEU A 15 7.39 37.44 1.21
CA LEU A 15 6.56 37.31 2.42
C LEU A 15 5.29 36.48 2.18
N LEU A 16 4.63 36.64 1.04
CA LEU A 16 3.50 35.81 0.66
C LEU A 16 3.91 34.36 0.41
N ALA A 17 5.06 34.15 -0.25
CA ALA A 17 5.62 32.83 -0.47
C ALA A 17 6.02 32.15 0.84
N THR A 18 6.64 32.87 1.78
CA THR A 18 6.96 32.32 3.11
C THR A 18 5.71 32.05 3.94
N ALA A 19 4.70 32.94 3.93
CA ALA A 19 3.43 32.69 4.59
C ALA A 19 2.69 31.47 4.01
N GLY A 20 2.73 31.29 2.68
CA GLY A 20 2.20 30.11 2.01
C GLY A 20 2.96 28.82 2.33
N LEU A 21 4.29 28.90 2.50
CA LEU A 21 5.12 27.76 2.88
C LEU A 21 4.92 27.34 4.36
N LEU A 22 4.56 28.28 5.25
CA LEU A 22 4.36 28.00 6.68
C LEU A 22 2.98 27.42 7.02
N SER A 23 1.96 27.58 6.16
CA SER A 23 0.60 27.10 6.47
C SER A 23 0.44 25.57 6.41
N GLY A 24 1.41 24.85 5.85
CA GLY A 24 1.39 23.38 5.71
C GLY A 24 1.86 22.59 6.94
N CYS A 25 2.33 23.25 8.00
CA CYS A 25 2.91 22.58 9.18
C CYS A 25 1.89 21.77 10.02
N ASP A 26 0.59 22.07 9.91
CA ASP A 26 -0.49 21.36 10.63
C ASP A 26 -1.17 20.28 9.76
N MET A 27 -0.49 19.83 8.69
CA MET A 27 -0.97 18.70 7.90
C MET A 27 -0.88 17.42 8.73
N ALA A 28 -1.92 16.58 8.72
CA ALA A 28 -1.99 15.34 9.50
C ALA A 28 -0.77 14.40 9.33
N LEU A 29 -0.10 14.47 8.16
CA LEU A 29 1.12 13.72 7.84
C LEU A 29 2.40 14.37 8.39
N MET A 30 2.39 15.68 8.65
CA MET A 30 3.51 16.46 9.20
C MET A 30 3.44 16.58 10.74
N SER A 31 2.32 16.22 11.36
CA SER A 31 2.13 16.11 12.81
C SER A 31 1.62 14.71 13.25
N PRO A 32 2.25 13.60 12.81
CA PRO A 32 1.77 12.26 13.13
C PRO A 32 1.94 11.97 14.62
N LYS A 33 1.00 11.19 15.15
CA LYS A 33 0.88 10.80 16.56
C LYS A 33 1.08 9.30 16.78
N GLY A 34 1.40 8.55 15.72
CA GLY A 34 1.83 7.15 15.80
C GLY A 34 3.31 6.98 15.42
N GLN A 35 3.93 5.92 15.94
CA GLN A 35 5.35 5.61 15.70
C GLN A 35 5.66 5.45 14.21
N VAL A 36 4.83 4.69 13.49
CA VAL A 36 4.96 4.46 12.04
C VAL A 36 4.86 5.79 11.28
N GLY A 37 3.92 6.67 11.66
CA GLY A 37 3.78 7.99 11.07
C GLY A 37 4.99 8.90 11.29
N LEU A 38 5.63 8.85 12.47
CA LEU A 38 6.84 9.63 12.77
C LEU A 38 8.01 9.25 11.86
N GLU A 39 8.23 7.95 11.64
CA GLU A 39 9.27 7.45 10.74
C GLU A 39 8.98 7.83 9.27
N GLN A 40 7.71 7.73 8.85
CA GLN A 40 7.27 8.17 7.53
C GLN A 40 7.49 9.68 7.31
N LYS A 41 7.17 10.51 8.30
CA LYS A 41 7.44 11.95 8.25
C LYS A 41 8.93 12.22 8.08
N SER A 42 9.78 11.55 8.85
CA SER A 42 11.23 11.73 8.74
C SER A 42 11.73 11.36 7.35
N LEU A 43 11.25 10.25 6.78
CA LEU A 43 11.57 9.83 5.42
C LEU A 43 11.18 10.91 4.39
N ILE A 44 9.95 11.44 4.48
CA ILE A 44 9.45 12.49 3.58
C ILE A 44 10.33 13.74 3.65
N LEU A 45 10.68 14.20 4.85
CA LEU A 45 11.50 15.40 5.03
C LEU A 45 12.94 15.20 4.53
N THR A 46 13.54 14.04 4.79
CA THR A 46 14.87 13.70 4.27
C THR A 46 14.85 13.62 2.74
N ALA A 47 13.86 12.95 2.13
CA ALA A 47 13.74 12.84 0.69
C ALA A 47 13.51 14.21 0.02
N LEU A 48 12.63 15.04 0.61
CA LEU A 48 12.40 16.41 0.15
C LEU A 48 13.68 17.24 0.21
N GLY A 49 14.41 17.19 1.33
CA GLY A 49 15.68 17.89 1.49
C GLY A 49 16.71 17.49 0.45
N LEU A 50 16.87 16.19 0.19
CA LEU A 50 17.80 15.67 -0.82
C LEU A 50 17.42 16.10 -2.24
N MET A 51 16.13 16.08 -2.60
CA MET A 51 15.68 16.54 -3.92
C MET A 51 15.88 18.05 -4.10
N LEU A 52 15.68 18.85 -3.05
CA LEU A 52 15.86 20.30 -3.10
C LEU A 52 17.31 20.71 -3.39
N ILE A 53 18.31 19.91 -3.00
CA ILE A 53 19.72 20.16 -3.32
C ILE A 53 19.96 20.25 -4.83
N VAL A 54 19.19 19.52 -5.65
CA VAL A 54 19.30 19.57 -7.11
C VAL A 54 18.32 20.56 -7.72
N VAL A 55 17.07 20.57 -7.25
CA VAL A 55 16.00 21.39 -7.82
C VAL A 55 16.29 22.88 -7.64
N VAL A 56 16.77 23.31 -6.47
CA VAL A 56 17.02 24.74 -6.20
C VAL A 56 18.12 25.30 -7.10
N PRO A 57 19.31 24.67 -7.24
CA PRO A 57 20.31 25.13 -8.20
C PRO A 57 19.82 25.14 -9.64
N VAL A 58 19.04 24.16 -10.08
CA VAL A 58 18.48 24.12 -11.44
C VAL A 58 17.59 25.33 -11.70
N ILE A 59 16.68 25.66 -10.77
CA ILE A 59 15.81 26.84 -10.90
C ILE A 59 16.64 28.13 -10.90
N VAL A 60 17.60 28.26 -9.99
CA VAL A 60 18.48 29.45 -9.90
C VAL A 60 19.30 29.61 -11.17
N MET A 61 19.90 28.53 -11.68
CA MET A 61 20.67 28.55 -12.93
C MET A 61 19.79 28.88 -14.13
N ALA A 62 18.57 28.34 -14.22
CA ALA A 62 17.64 28.64 -15.30
C ALA A 62 17.30 30.13 -15.34
N VAL A 63 16.95 30.73 -14.19
CA VAL A 63 16.66 32.18 -14.09
C VAL A 63 17.92 33.01 -14.36
N ALA A 64 19.07 32.61 -13.82
CA ALA A 64 20.33 33.31 -14.02
C ALA A 64 20.77 33.28 -15.49
N PHE A 65 20.63 32.15 -16.19
CA PHE A 65 20.95 32.04 -17.61
C PHE A 65 19.96 32.80 -18.48
N ALA A 66 18.66 32.73 -18.17
CA ALA A 66 17.65 33.52 -18.86
C ALA A 66 17.91 35.04 -18.74
N TYR A 67 18.38 35.50 -17.57
CA TYR A 67 18.73 36.92 -17.37
C TYR A 67 20.07 37.30 -18.01
N LYS A 68 21.11 36.49 -17.79
CA LYS A 68 22.50 36.79 -18.21
C LYS A 68 22.68 36.67 -19.72
N TYR A 69 22.11 35.65 -20.35
CA TYR A 69 22.27 35.36 -21.78
C TYR A 69 21.07 35.79 -22.62
N ARG A 70 20.25 36.74 -22.13
CA ARG A 70 19.19 37.36 -22.93
C ARG A 70 19.77 38.08 -24.15
N ALA A 71 19.03 38.08 -25.26
CA ALA A 71 19.46 38.68 -26.53
C ALA A 71 19.82 40.18 -26.43
N SER A 72 19.28 40.92 -25.46
CA SER A 72 19.60 42.33 -25.24
C SER A 72 20.91 42.58 -24.47
N ASN A 73 21.61 41.55 -23.99
CA ASN A 73 22.88 41.69 -23.29
C ASN A 73 24.07 41.45 -24.24
N THR A 74 24.77 42.51 -24.61
CA THR A 74 25.93 42.46 -25.52
C THR A 74 27.27 42.16 -24.84
N ASN A 75 27.29 42.14 -23.49
CA ASN A 75 28.51 41.90 -22.71
C ASN A 75 28.76 40.42 -22.37
N ALA A 76 27.84 39.53 -22.71
CA ALA A 76 27.96 38.10 -22.43
C ALA A 76 28.73 37.38 -23.55
N THR A 77 29.57 36.41 -23.18
CA THR A 77 30.25 35.55 -24.16
C THR A 77 29.23 34.72 -24.92
N TYR A 78 29.15 34.93 -26.23
CA TYR A 78 28.31 34.14 -27.13
C TYR A 78 29.17 33.06 -27.82
N ALA A 79 28.81 31.80 -27.60
CA ALA A 79 29.52 30.64 -28.14
C ALA A 79 28.50 29.66 -28.76
N PRO A 80 28.11 29.83 -30.05
CA PRO A 80 27.06 29.03 -30.68
C PRO A 80 27.46 27.58 -30.96
N ASP A 81 28.75 27.32 -31.20
CA ASP A 81 29.26 25.99 -31.56
C ASP A 81 29.68 25.15 -30.33
N TRP A 82 29.52 25.70 -29.11
CA TRP A 82 29.84 24.99 -27.89
C TRP A 82 28.70 24.05 -27.51
N ALA A 83 28.82 22.79 -27.91
CA ALA A 83 27.79 21.78 -27.71
C ALA A 83 28.17 20.69 -26.69
N HIS A 84 29.45 20.58 -26.31
CA HIS A 84 29.91 19.46 -25.50
C HIS A 84 31.00 19.85 -24.49
N SER A 85 30.88 19.30 -23.29
CA SER A 85 31.88 19.42 -22.23
C SER A 85 31.80 18.22 -21.29
N ASN A 86 32.77 17.31 -21.41
CA ASN A 86 32.94 16.14 -20.55
C ASN A 86 32.88 16.47 -19.05
N LYS A 87 33.35 17.66 -18.65
CA LYS A 87 33.34 18.09 -17.25
C LYS A 87 31.93 18.35 -16.73
N ILE A 88 31.09 19.00 -17.54
CA ILE A 88 29.71 19.32 -17.15
C ILE A 88 28.86 18.07 -17.22
N GLU A 89 29.05 17.25 -18.25
CA GLU A 89 28.38 15.97 -18.38
C GLU A 89 28.65 15.06 -17.18
N ALA A 90 29.92 14.93 -16.77
CA ALA A 90 30.28 14.15 -15.58
C ALA A 90 29.55 14.63 -14.32
N VAL A 91 29.45 15.94 -14.08
CA VAL A 91 28.75 16.49 -12.90
C VAL A 91 27.24 16.25 -12.98
N VAL A 92 26.63 16.51 -14.14
CA VAL A 92 25.18 16.36 -14.36
C VAL A 92 24.73 14.90 -14.25
N TRP A 93 25.57 13.94 -14.60
CA TRP A 93 25.29 12.51 -14.39
C TRP A 93 25.61 12.03 -12.97
N THR A 94 26.77 12.42 -12.43
CA THR A 94 27.24 11.89 -11.14
C THR A 94 26.35 12.34 -9.99
N VAL A 95 25.91 13.61 -9.96
CA VAL A 95 25.14 14.15 -8.84
C VAL A 95 23.78 13.44 -8.67
N PRO A 96 22.93 13.29 -9.71
CA PRO A 96 21.68 12.54 -9.59
C PRO A 96 21.89 11.06 -9.24
N VAL A 97 22.90 10.40 -9.81
CA VAL A 97 23.18 8.98 -9.53
C VAL A 97 23.51 8.76 -8.06
N ILE A 98 24.35 9.62 -7.45
CA ILE A 98 24.68 9.54 -6.02
C ILE A 98 23.43 9.74 -5.15
N ILE A 99 22.58 10.71 -5.48
CA ILE A 99 21.37 11.00 -4.72
C ILE A 99 20.39 9.82 -4.78
N ILE A 100 20.18 9.25 -5.97
CA ILE A 100 19.33 8.07 -6.14
C ILE A 100 19.92 6.86 -5.42
N ALA A 101 21.24 6.67 -5.41
CA ALA A 101 21.86 5.58 -4.66
C ALA A 101 21.62 5.73 -3.14
N ILE A 102 21.76 6.94 -2.58
CA ILE A 102 21.46 7.20 -1.17
C ILE A 102 19.98 6.95 -0.86
N LEU A 103 19.07 7.47 -1.70
CA LEU A 103 17.63 7.25 -1.53
C LEU A 103 17.27 5.77 -1.65
N ALA A 104 17.86 5.02 -2.58
CA ALA A 104 17.60 3.59 -2.75
C ALA A 104 17.96 2.79 -1.48
N VAL A 105 19.09 3.09 -0.84
CA VAL A 105 19.49 2.44 0.41
C VAL A 105 18.53 2.79 1.55
N ILE A 106 18.12 4.05 1.67
CA ILE A 106 17.15 4.48 2.68
C ILE A 106 15.81 3.78 2.44
N THR A 107 15.28 3.85 1.21
CA THR A 107 14.02 3.21 0.81
C THR A 107 14.05 1.73 1.11
N TRP A 108 15.10 1.01 0.71
CA TRP A 108 15.25 -0.43 0.99
C TRP A 108 15.13 -0.74 2.48
N LYS A 109 15.87 -0.01 3.33
CA LYS A 109 15.81 -0.20 4.79
C LYS A 109 14.43 0.12 5.35
N THR A 110 13.83 1.23 4.94
CA THR A 110 12.52 1.65 5.44
C THR A 110 11.38 0.76 4.97
N SER A 111 11.45 0.23 3.73
CA SER A 111 10.44 -0.70 3.21
C SER A 111 10.42 -2.01 3.98
N HIS A 112 11.57 -2.48 4.46
CA HIS A 112 11.66 -3.66 5.32
C HIS A 112 11.28 -3.39 6.78
N SER A 113 11.61 -2.20 7.32
CA SER A 113 11.30 -1.88 8.72
C SER A 113 9.83 -1.51 8.93
N LEU A 114 9.21 -0.84 7.95
CA LEU A 114 7.83 -0.36 7.99
C LEU A 114 6.85 -1.26 7.23
N ASP A 115 7.19 -2.53 7.03
CA ASP A 115 6.27 -3.49 6.42
C ASP A 115 4.98 -3.59 7.26
N PRO A 116 3.80 -3.29 6.69
CA PRO A 116 2.52 -3.40 7.38
C PRO A 116 2.22 -4.78 7.99
N TYR A 117 2.86 -5.84 7.50
CA TYR A 117 2.68 -7.22 7.97
C TYR A 117 3.59 -7.60 9.13
N LYS A 118 4.58 -6.76 9.45
CA LYS A 118 5.49 -7.01 10.56
C LYS A 118 4.86 -6.55 11.88
N PRO A 119 4.69 -7.44 12.87
CA PRO A 119 4.20 -7.03 14.19
C PRO A 119 5.14 -6.01 14.84
N LEU A 120 4.56 -5.07 15.57
CA LEU A 120 5.33 -4.12 16.37
C LEU A 120 5.83 -4.81 17.64
N GLU A 121 7.11 -4.69 17.91
CA GLU A 121 7.71 -5.17 19.17
C GLU A 121 7.24 -4.26 20.31
N SER A 122 6.56 -4.85 21.29
CA SER A 122 6.09 -4.15 22.48
C SER A 122 5.99 -5.14 23.64
N GLU A 123 6.16 -4.64 24.86
CA GLU A 123 5.98 -5.41 26.09
C GLU A 123 4.49 -5.66 26.40
N VAL A 124 3.58 -4.94 25.74
CA VAL A 124 2.13 -5.03 25.94
C VAL A 124 1.52 -5.98 24.92
N LYS A 125 0.56 -6.81 25.36
CA LYS A 125 -0.19 -7.71 24.47
C LYS A 125 -0.92 -6.89 23.40
N PRO A 126 -0.69 -7.16 22.09
CA PRO A 126 -1.39 -6.46 21.02
C PRO A 126 -2.90 -6.73 21.03
N ILE A 127 -3.69 -5.71 20.69
CA ILE A 127 -5.14 -5.86 20.50
C ILE A 127 -5.40 -6.22 19.04
N GLN A 128 -6.17 -7.28 18.81
CA GLN A 128 -6.60 -7.66 17.47
C GLN A 128 -7.93 -6.99 17.12
N VAL A 129 -7.98 -6.33 15.95
CA VAL A 129 -9.19 -5.71 15.42
C VAL A 129 -9.38 -6.16 13.97
N ASP A 130 -10.56 -6.69 13.68
CA ASP A 130 -10.96 -7.07 12.34
C ASP A 130 -11.72 -5.90 11.71
N VAL A 131 -11.20 -5.42 10.59
CA VAL A 131 -11.75 -4.30 9.83
C VAL A 131 -12.38 -4.85 8.57
N ILE A 132 -13.69 -4.64 8.43
CA ILE A 132 -14.45 -5.07 7.26
C ILE A 132 -14.97 -3.82 6.56
N SER A 133 -14.61 -3.66 5.29
CA SER A 133 -15.17 -2.63 4.43
C SER A 133 -16.53 -3.10 3.89
N LEU A 134 -17.59 -2.37 4.23
CA LEU A 134 -18.93 -2.56 3.67
C LEU A 134 -19.23 -1.40 2.71
N ASP A 135 -20.37 -1.46 2.00
CA ASP A 135 -20.83 -0.34 1.17
C ASP A 135 -21.08 0.92 2.03
N TRP A 136 -20.10 1.82 1.97
CA TRP A 136 -20.02 3.14 2.58
C TRP A 136 -20.05 3.21 4.11
N LYS A 137 -19.55 2.16 4.77
CA LYS A 137 -19.33 2.11 6.23
C LYS A 137 -18.21 1.15 6.59
N TRP A 138 -17.60 1.37 7.74
CA TRP A 138 -16.54 0.52 8.29
C TRP A 138 -17.06 -0.26 9.48
N LEU A 139 -16.95 -1.58 9.44
CA LEU A 139 -17.27 -2.46 10.55
C LEU A 139 -15.97 -2.89 11.23
N PHE A 140 -15.92 -2.74 12.55
CA PHE A 140 -14.81 -3.12 13.41
C PHE A 140 -15.29 -4.23 14.34
N VAL A 141 -14.62 -5.38 14.33
CA VAL A 141 -14.92 -6.51 15.22
C VAL A 141 -13.71 -6.77 16.11
N TYR A 142 -13.96 -6.93 17.40
CA TYR A 142 -12.95 -7.26 18.41
C TYR A 142 -13.14 -8.72 18.81
N PRO A 143 -12.51 -9.69 18.12
CA PRO A 143 -12.78 -11.11 18.30
C PRO A 143 -12.49 -11.59 19.74
N GLU A 144 -11.45 -11.06 20.39
CA GLU A 144 -11.12 -11.43 21.78
C GLU A 144 -12.16 -10.92 22.79
N LEU A 145 -12.82 -9.80 22.49
CA LEU A 145 -13.82 -9.18 23.37
C LEU A 145 -15.25 -9.57 23.03
N GLY A 146 -15.47 -10.16 21.84
CA GLY A 146 -16.77 -10.56 21.31
C GLY A 146 -17.68 -9.37 21.01
N ILE A 147 -17.15 -8.19 20.67
CA ILE A 147 -17.94 -6.98 20.38
C ILE A 147 -17.69 -6.47 18.97
N ALA A 148 -18.59 -5.64 18.46
CA ALA A 148 -18.38 -4.93 17.20
C ALA A 148 -18.91 -3.50 17.23
N SER A 149 -18.37 -2.66 16.36
CA SER A 149 -18.77 -1.26 16.20
C SER A 149 -18.69 -0.82 14.74
N VAL A 150 -19.55 0.12 14.35
CA VAL A 150 -19.57 0.71 13.00
C VAL A 150 -19.09 2.15 13.06
N ASN A 151 -18.18 2.52 12.16
CA ASN A 151 -17.62 3.86 12.00
C ASN A 151 -16.92 4.46 13.24
N GLU A 152 -16.66 3.65 14.28
CA GLU A 152 -15.87 4.03 15.45
C GLU A 152 -15.06 2.83 15.93
N LEU A 153 -13.80 3.06 16.27
CA LEU A 153 -12.96 2.11 16.99
C LEU A 153 -12.25 2.83 18.14
N ALA A 154 -11.93 2.10 19.20
CA ALA A 154 -11.10 2.58 20.29
C ALA A 154 -9.97 1.60 20.61
N PHE A 155 -8.88 2.13 21.17
CA PHE A 155 -7.75 1.36 21.69
C PHE A 155 -6.95 2.25 22.67
N PRO A 156 -6.21 1.67 23.62
CA PRO A 156 -5.36 2.44 24.52
C PRO A 156 -4.09 2.95 23.81
N VAL A 157 -3.57 4.09 24.25
CA VAL A 157 -2.25 4.58 23.82
C VAL A 157 -1.14 3.59 24.20
N ASN A 158 -0.02 3.67 23.48
CA ASN A 158 1.18 2.83 23.68
C ASN A 158 0.92 1.32 23.59
N THR A 159 -0.21 0.91 23.01
CA THR A 159 -0.56 -0.50 22.81
C THR A 159 -0.63 -0.79 21.31
N PRO A 160 0.12 -1.79 20.80
CA PRO A 160 0.02 -2.18 19.41
C PRO A 160 -1.38 -2.69 19.06
N VAL A 161 -1.90 -2.23 17.92
CA VAL A 161 -3.17 -2.70 17.36
C VAL A 161 -2.90 -3.42 16.06
N ASN A 162 -3.30 -4.69 16.02
CA ASN A 162 -3.16 -5.58 14.89
C ASN A 162 -4.47 -5.58 14.10
N PHE A 163 -4.48 -4.88 12.98
CA PHE A 163 -5.62 -4.85 12.07
C PHE A 163 -5.57 -6.00 11.08
N ARG A 164 -6.62 -6.79 11.01
CA ARG A 164 -6.90 -7.67 9.86
C ARG A 164 -7.94 -6.99 9.00
N VAL A 165 -7.63 -6.71 7.74
CA VAL A 165 -8.51 -5.92 6.88
C VAL A 165 -9.03 -6.78 5.73
N THR A 166 -10.32 -6.69 5.47
CA THR A 166 -11.00 -7.34 4.35
C THR A 166 -12.13 -6.44 3.81
N SER A 167 -12.71 -6.81 2.67
CA SER A 167 -13.90 -6.15 2.11
C SER A 167 -15.02 -7.17 1.88
N ASP A 168 -16.27 -6.76 2.11
CA ASP A 168 -17.46 -7.52 1.70
C ASP A 168 -17.96 -7.11 0.31
N THR A 169 -17.47 -5.99 -0.25
CA THR A 169 -17.96 -5.50 -1.53
C THR A 169 -16.82 -5.15 -2.47
N VAL A 170 -16.51 -3.86 -2.62
CA VAL A 170 -15.50 -3.35 -3.55
C VAL A 170 -14.17 -3.12 -2.85
N MET A 171 -13.11 -3.00 -3.64
CA MET A 171 -11.80 -2.65 -3.11
C MET A 171 -11.84 -1.27 -2.43
N ASN A 172 -11.27 -1.19 -1.24
CA ASN A 172 -11.18 0.02 -0.44
C ASN A 172 -9.75 0.21 0.10
N SER A 173 -9.44 1.33 0.73
CA SER A 173 -8.17 1.56 1.43
C SER A 173 -8.45 2.07 2.83
N PHE A 174 -8.08 1.30 3.84
CA PHE A 174 -8.20 1.69 5.24
C PHE A 174 -7.02 2.61 5.60
N PHE A 175 -7.33 3.82 6.06
CA PHE A 175 -6.32 4.82 6.35
C PHE A 175 -6.65 5.68 7.58
N ILE A 176 -5.70 5.78 8.50
CA ILE A 176 -5.72 6.73 9.62
C ILE A 176 -4.49 7.65 9.49
N PRO A 177 -4.61 8.80 8.81
CA PRO A 177 -3.47 9.63 8.40
C PRO A 177 -2.51 10.03 9.53
N GLN A 178 -3.02 10.24 10.74
CA GLN A 178 -2.19 10.68 11.87
C GLN A 178 -1.42 9.52 12.54
N LEU A 179 -1.74 8.25 12.25
CA LEU A 179 -1.13 7.10 12.93
C LEU A 179 -0.06 6.39 12.09
N GLY A 180 -0.27 6.28 10.77
CA GLY A 180 0.68 5.60 9.90
C GLY A 180 0.14 5.35 8.50
N GLY A 181 0.68 4.30 7.85
CA GLY A 181 0.34 3.96 6.47
C GLY A 181 -1.10 3.50 6.25
N GLN A 182 -1.51 3.51 4.97
CA GLN A 182 -2.77 2.93 4.52
C GLN A 182 -2.58 1.48 4.04
N ILE A 183 -3.65 0.68 4.10
CA ILE A 183 -3.65 -0.69 3.54
C ILE A 183 -4.94 -0.94 2.75
N TYR A 184 -4.82 -1.67 1.64
CA TYR A 184 -5.99 -2.04 0.85
C TYR A 184 -6.85 -3.10 1.56
N ALA A 185 -8.16 -2.93 1.44
CA ALA A 185 -9.19 -3.88 1.80
C ALA A 185 -9.72 -4.51 0.51
N MET A 186 -9.56 -5.82 0.35
CA MET A 186 -9.95 -6.56 -0.84
C MET A 186 -10.91 -7.68 -0.48
N ALA A 187 -11.93 -7.89 -1.31
CA ALA A 187 -12.90 -8.97 -1.09
C ALA A 187 -12.24 -10.34 -1.31
N GLY A 188 -12.51 -11.28 -0.40
CA GLY A 188 -11.92 -12.63 -0.44
C GLY A 188 -10.45 -12.73 -0.01
N MET A 189 -9.84 -11.64 0.46
CA MET A 189 -8.46 -11.62 0.97
C MET A 189 -8.39 -11.01 2.37
N GLN A 190 -7.35 -11.39 3.11
CA GLN A 190 -6.98 -10.75 4.37
C GLN A 190 -5.67 -10.00 4.17
N THR A 191 -5.68 -8.69 4.43
CA THR A 191 -4.47 -7.90 4.60
C THR A 191 -4.22 -7.62 6.08
N LYS A 192 -2.97 -7.31 6.43
CA LYS A 192 -2.56 -7.00 7.80
C LYS A 192 -1.96 -5.60 7.87
N LEU A 193 -2.26 -4.91 8.96
CA LEU A 193 -1.66 -3.61 9.27
C LEU A 193 -1.45 -3.50 10.78
N HIS A 194 -0.25 -3.11 11.17
CA HIS A 194 0.10 -2.87 12.57
C HIS A 194 0.30 -1.37 12.81
N LEU A 195 -0.43 -0.80 13.76
CA LEU A 195 -0.28 0.60 14.16
C LEU A 195 -0.22 0.72 15.68
N ILE A 196 0.31 1.86 16.14
CA ILE A 196 0.35 2.26 17.55
C ILE A 196 0.12 3.77 17.61
N ALA A 197 -0.61 4.22 18.64
CA ALA A 197 -0.75 5.64 18.94
C ALA A 197 0.08 5.99 20.19
N ASN A 198 0.90 7.02 20.07
CA ASN A 198 1.78 7.49 21.15
C ASN A 198 1.08 8.56 22.01
N GLU A 199 0.05 9.22 21.48
CA GLU A 199 -0.72 10.26 22.16
C GLU A 199 -2.21 9.92 22.21
N ALA A 200 -2.87 10.32 23.29
CA ALA A 200 -4.31 10.15 23.45
C ALA A 200 -5.07 11.19 22.62
N GLY A 201 -6.20 10.80 22.04
CA GLY A 201 -6.97 11.70 21.19
C GLY A 201 -7.94 11.00 20.26
N GLN A 202 -8.65 11.79 19.47
CA GLN A 202 -9.54 11.29 18.41
C GLN A 202 -8.90 11.54 17.05
N TYR A 203 -8.62 10.45 16.36
CA TYR A 203 -8.04 10.42 15.02
C TYR A 203 -9.13 10.19 13.98
N LYS A 204 -9.08 10.95 12.89
CA LYS A 204 -10.01 10.78 11.77
C LYS A 204 -9.46 9.70 10.84
N GLY A 205 -10.24 8.64 10.65
CA GLY A 205 -10.01 7.62 9.67
C GLY A 205 -10.86 7.84 8.43
N ILE A 206 -10.31 7.49 7.27
CA ILE A 206 -10.97 7.66 5.97
C ILE A 206 -10.73 6.44 5.09
N SER A 207 -11.57 6.33 4.08
CA SER A 207 -11.34 5.49 2.91
C SER A 207 -10.44 6.21 1.90
N GLY A 208 -9.31 5.59 1.53
CA GLY A 208 -8.39 6.10 0.50
C GLY A 208 -8.67 5.60 -0.91
N GLY A 209 -9.62 4.67 -1.08
CA GLY A 209 -9.94 4.04 -2.37
C GLY A 209 -11.39 4.30 -2.77
N TYR A 210 -11.61 4.85 -3.97
CA TYR A 210 -12.95 5.18 -4.46
C TYR A 210 -13.86 3.94 -4.54
N SER A 211 -15.04 4.03 -3.91
CA SER A 211 -15.98 2.91 -3.75
C SER A 211 -17.42 3.24 -4.18
N GLY A 212 -17.61 4.29 -4.99
CA GLY A 212 -18.93 4.68 -5.52
C GLY A 212 -19.56 5.90 -4.84
N ALA A 213 -20.89 6.01 -4.93
CA ALA A 213 -21.66 7.22 -4.58
C ALA A 213 -21.45 7.72 -3.14
N GLY A 214 -21.54 6.83 -2.15
CA GLY A 214 -21.36 7.17 -0.73
C GLY A 214 -19.91 7.22 -0.25
N PHE A 215 -18.91 7.15 -1.13
CA PHE A 215 -17.49 7.14 -0.77
C PHE A 215 -17.08 8.31 0.14
N SER A 216 -17.62 9.51 -0.10
CA SER A 216 -17.31 10.71 0.67
C SER A 216 -17.72 10.61 2.16
N GLY A 217 -18.70 9.76 2.47
CA GLY A 217 -19.19 9.49 3.81
C GLY A 217 -18.42 8.39 4.55
N MET A 218 -17.46 7.73 3.91
CA MET A 218 -16.65 6.65 4.51
C MET A 218 -15.58 7.19 5.46
N LYS A 219 -16.05 7.82 6.54
CA LYS A 219 -15.24 8.38 7.61
C LYS A 219 -15.55 7.64 8.90
N PHE A 220 -14.53 7.39 9.69
CA PHE A 220 -14.66 6.77 10.99
C PHE A 220 -13.79 7.51 12.03
N ASN A 221 -14.11 7.35 13.31
CA ASN A 221 -13.31 7.89 14.40
C ASN A 221 -12.49 6.77 15.04
N ALA A 222 -11.18 6.96 15.14
CA ALA A 222 -10.28 6.11 15.91
C ALA A 222 -9.93 6.83 17.21
N ILE A 223 -10.31 6.27 18.35
CA ILE A 223 -10.14 6.88 19.67
C ILE A 223 -8.96 6.21 20.36
N ALA A 224 -7.86 6.93 20.56
CA ALA A 224 -6.80 6.50 21.45
C ALA A 224 -7.10 6.97 22.87
N THR A 225 -7.45 6.04 23.76
CA THR A 225 -7.77 6.35 25.15
C THR A 225 -6.50 6.60 25.95
N GLN A 226 -6.59 7.47 26.97
CA GLN A 226 -5.46 7.84 27.84
C GLN A 226 -4.77 6.61 28.47
N ASP A 227 -5.57 5.61 28.82
CA ASP A 227 -5.15 4.40 29.50
C ASP A 227 -6.08 3.22 29.18
N GLN A 228 -5.75 2.06 29.75
CA GLN A 228 -6.55 0.85 29.67
C GLN A 228 -7.95 1.03 30.29
N ALA A 229 -8.07 1.78 31.38
CA ALA A 229 -9.36 2.01 32.05
C ALA A 229 -10.35 2.77 31.14
N GLY A 230 -9.86 3.76 30.38
CA GLY A 230 -10.66 4.46 29.37
C GLY A 230 -11.12 3.54 28.24
N PHE A 231 -10.28 2.59 27.83
CA PHE A 231 -10.66 1.57 26.85
C PHE A 231 -11.72 0.62 27.43
N ASP A 232 -11.55 0.14 28.65
CA ASP A 232 -12.51 -0.74 29.33
C ASP A 232 -13.88 -0.06 29.51
N ALA A 233 -13.88 1.25 29.79
CA ALA A 233 -15.10 2.05 29.84
C ALA A 233 -15.80 2.16 28.47
N TRP A 234 -15.04 2.31 27.38
CA TRP A 234 -15.59 2.25 26.02
C TRP A 234 -16.14 0.86 25.71
N VAL A 235 -15.43 -0.21 26.08
CA VAL A 235 -15.92 -1.59 25.93
C VAL A 235 -17.22 -1.81 26.69
N ALA A 236 -17.33 -1.31 27.92
CA ALA A 236 -18.57 -1.38 28.71
C ALA A 236 -19.73 -0.63 28.03
N LYS A 237 -19.46 0.54 27.43
CA LYS A 237 -20.44 1.28 26.63
C LYS A 237 -20.92 0.48 25.41
N VAL A 238 -20.02 -0.20 24.70
CA VAL A 238 -20.39 -1.05 23.55
C VAL A 238 -21.23 -2.25 24.01
N LYS A 239 -20.84 -2.89 25.12
CA LYS A 239 -21.58 -4.02 25.72
C LYS A 239 -22.95 -3.66 26.28
N ALA A 240 -23.22 -2.38 26.55
CA ALA A 240 -24.54 -1.91 26.95
C ALA A 240 -25.55 -1.80 25.79
N SER A 241 -25.11 -1.99 24.53
CA SER A 241 -26.00 -2.03 23.39
C SER A 241 -26.93 -3.25 23.42
N SER A 242 -28.16 -3.11 22.91
CA SER A 242 -29.09 -4.23 22.75
C SER A 242 -28.89 -5.02 21.45
N LYS A 243 -27.99 -4.58 20.56
CA LYS A 243 -27.79 -5.18 19.24
C LYS A 243 -26.71 -6.26 19.28
N ALA A 244 -26.87 -7.27 18.43
CA ALA A 244 -25.92 -8.36 18.24
C ALA A 244 -25.64 -8.58 16.75
N LEU A 245 -24.46 -9.13 16.47
CA LEU A 245 -23.97 -9.48 15.14
C LEU A 245 -23.39 -10.91 15.18
N ASN A 246 -24.23 -11.85 15.61
CA ASN A 246 -23.86 -13.25 15.83
C ASN A 246 -24.15 -14.13 14.61
N THR A 247 -25.01 -13.68 13.70
CA THR A 247 -25.43 -14.46 12.53
C THR A 247 -25.11 -13.74 11.22
N MET A 248 -25.00 -14.51 10.14
CA MET A 248 -24.82 -13.92 8.80
C MET A 248 -26.05 -13.14 8.32
N ASP A 249 -27.26 -13.43 8.81
CA ASP A 249 -28.46 -12.68 8.44
C ASP A 249 -28.47 -11.27 9.05
N GLU A 250 -28.03 -11.15 10.31
CA GLU A 250 -27.79 -9.85 10.96
C GLU A 250 -26.71 -9.07 10.20
N PHE A 251 -25.61 -9.74 9.81
CA PHE A 251 -24.56 -9.15 8.99
C PHE A 251 -25.07 -8.68 7.62
N ASN A 252 -25.79 -9.52 6.89
CA ASN A 252 -26.34 -9.17 5.58
C ASN A 252 -27.34 -8.00 5.67
N THR A 253 -28.06 -7.89 6.78
CA THR A 253 -28.93 -6.73 7.06
C THR A 253 -28.10 -5.47 7.26
N LEU A 254 -27.03 -5.55 8.05
CA LEU A 254 -26.07 -4.45 8.22
C LEU A 254 -25.34 -4.12 6.91
N ALA A 255 -25.02 -5.09 6.07
CA ALA A 255 -24.25 -4.92 4.83
C ALA A 255 -25.03 -4.20 3.71
N LYS A 256 -26.36 -4.10 3.83
CA LYS A 256 -27.19 -3.33 2.88
C LYS A 256 -26.64 -1.92 2.71
N LYS A 257 -26.63 -1.44 1.47
CA LYS A 257 -26.13 -0.10 1.10
C LYS A 257 -26.78 0.99 1.95
N SER A 258 -25.95 1.84 2.55
CA SER A 258 -26.37 3.00 3.33
C SER A 258 -25.30 4.08 3.27
N GLU A 259 -25.68 5.34 3.14
CA GLU A 259 -24.75 6.46 3.17
C GLU A 259 -24.73 7.13 4.55
N ASN A 260 -23.56 7.64 4.96
CA ASN A 260 -23.36 8.36 6.22
C ASN A 260 -23.93 7.63 7.45
N HIS A 261 -23.71 6.31 7.50
CA HIS A 261 -24.20 5.48 8.58
C HIS A 261 -23.68 6.02 9.94
N PRO A 262 -24.55 6.24 10.94
CA PRO A 262 -24.10 6.72 12.24
C PRO A 262 -23.22 5.69 12.94
N VAL A 263 -22.54 6.12 14.00
CA VAL A 263 -21.84 5.19 14.89
C VAL A 263 -22.86 4.26 15.53
N GLU A 264 -22.60 2.96 15.43
CA GLU A 264 -23.47 1.90 15.97
C GLU A 264 -22.62 0.89 16.73
N TYR A 265 -23.17 0.34 17.80
CA TYR A 265 -22.48 -0.60 18.70
C TYR A 265 -23.24 -1.92 18.76
N PHE A 266 -22.50 -3.03 18.81
CA PHE A 266 -23.01 -4.38 18.95
C PHE A 266 -22.36 -5.03 20.17
N ALA A 267 -23.19 -5.43 21.14
CA ALA A 267 -22.71 -5.98 22.40
C ALA A 267 -22.17 -7.41 22.27
N SER A 268 -22.55 -8.11 21.21
CA SER A 268 -22.08 -9.45 20.86
C SER A 268 -21.79 -9.51 19.37
N ALA A 269 -20.68 -10.11 18.97
CA ALA A 269 -20.32 -10.40 17.60
C ALA A 269 -19.67 -11.77 17.48
N ASP A 270 -19.98 -12.52 16.43
CA ASP A 270 -19.36 -13.83 16.18
C ASP A 270 -17.85 -13.67 15.89
N PRO A 271 -16.95 -14.28 16.68
CA PRO A 271 -15.51 -14.24 16.41
C PRO A 271 -15.11 -14.82 15.04
N LYS A 272 -15.96 -15.68 14.46
CA LYS A 272 -15.74 -16.28 13.13
C LYS A 272 -16.31 -15.43 11.99
N LEU A 273 -16.99 -14.32 12.28
CA LEU A 273 -17.63 -13.46 11.28
C LEU A 273 -16.65 -13.05 10.17
N PHE A 274 -15.44 -12.61 10.55
CA PHE A 274 -14.41 -12.19 9.61
C PHE A 274 -14.02 -13.30 8.62
N VAL A 275 -13.80 -14.51 9.12
CA VAL A 275 -13.43 -15.67 8.30
C VAL A 275 -14.59 -16.09 7.41
N ASN A 276 -15.82 -16.05 7.93
CA ASN A 276 -17.03 -16.37 7.16
C ASN A 276 -17.25 -15.38 6.00
N ILE A 277 -16.96 -14.08 6.20
CA ILE A 277 -17.02 -13.05 5.14
C ILE A 277 -15.99 -13.33 4.06
N ILE A 278 -14.76 -13.69 4.42
CA ILE A 278 -13.74 -14.06 3.43
C ILE A 278 -14.19 -15.29 2.64
N ASN A 279 -14.66 -16.33 3.33
CA ASN A 279 -15.10 -17.59 2.73
C ASN A 279 -16.27 -17.42 1.75
N LYS A 280 -17.13 -16.41 1.93
CA LYS A 280 -18.20 -16.04 0.99
C LYS A 280 -17.67 -15.82 -0.44
N PHE A 281 -16.44 -15.34 -0.59
CA PHE A 281 -15.81 -15.07 -1.89
C PHE A 281 -14.90 -16.20 -2.38
N MET A 282 -14.62 -17.20 -1.54
CA MET A 282 -13.74 -18.30 -1.91
C MET A 282 -14.46 -19.42 -2.69
N GLY A 283 -15.81 -19.47 -2.65
CA GLY A 283 -16.58 -20.55 -3.28
C GLY A 283 -16.23 -21.93 -2.71
N ASP A 284 -16.89 -23.00 -3.19
CA ASP A 284 -16.56 -24.38 -2.82
C ASP A 284 -15.13 -24.78 -3.22
N MET A 285 -14.13 -24.44 -2.41
CA MET A 285 -12.87 -25.19 -2.34
C MET A 285 -13.08 -26.55 -1.64
N LYS A 286 -14.28 -27.14 -1.79
CA LYS A 286 -14.69 -28.47 -1.39
C LYS A 286 -15.27 -29.21 -2.59
N HIS A 287 -14.45 -29.45 -3.61
CA HIS A 287 -14.56 -30.62 -4.47
C HIS A 287 -13.16 -31.01 -4.96
N GLY A 288 -12.41 -31.58 -4.03
CA GLY A 288 -11.28 -32.45 -4.28
C GLY A 288 -11.38 -33.65 -3.35
N GLU A 289 -12.60 -34.13 -3.09
CA GLU A 289 -12.76 -35.54 -2.69
C GLU A 289 -12.20 -36.34 -3.85
N HIS A 290 -11.07 -37.01 -3.62
CA HIS A 290 -10.65 -38.14 -4.43
C HIS A 290 -11.77 -39.18 -4.35
N ALA A 291 -12.76 -39.04 -5.22
CA ALA A 291 -13.61 -40.12 -5.62
C ALA A 291 -12.68 -41.15 -6.24
N ALA A 292 -12.25 -42.12 -5.42
CA ALA A 292 -11.67 -43.36 -5.90
C ALA A 292 -12.73 -44.01 -6.80
N MET A 293 -12.68 -43.69 -8.10
CA MET A 293 -13.39 -44.44 -9.11
C MET A 293 -12.80 -45.84 -9.13
N GLN A 294 -13.50 -46.71 -8.43
CA GLN A 294 -13.36 -48.15 -8.48
C GLN A 294 -13.85 -48.60 -9.87
N HIS A 295 -12.96 -48.54 -10.87
CA HIS A 295 -13.16 -49.27 -12.12
C HIS A 295 -12.72 -50.72 -11.90
N GLY A 296 -13.69 -51.56 -11.56
CA GLY A 296 -13.59 -52.99 -11.77
C GLY A 296 -13.97 -53.29 -13.22
N GLU A 297 -13.00 -53.75 -14.02
CA GLU A 297 -13.27 -54.69 -15.09
C GLU A 297 -12.01 -55.50 -15.41
N ALA A 298 -12.25 -56.78 -15.68
CA ALA A 298 -11.34 -57.88 -15.49
C ALA A 298 -10.18 -57.93 -16.49
N GLN A 299 -8.98 -58.26 -15.99
CA GLN A 299 -7.99 -59.01 -16.76
C GLN A 299 -7.35 -60.08 -15.88
N ALA A 300 -7.26 -61.27 -16.48
CA ALA A 300 -7.10 -62.54 -15.82
C ALA A 300 -5.64 -62.95 -15.55
N ALA A 301 -5.52 -63.85 -14.58
CA ALA A 301 -4.49 -64.87 -14.37
C ALA A 301 -3.17 -64.48 -13.67
N MET A 302 -2.98 -65.12 -12.51
CA MET A 302 -1.79 -65.23 -11.65
C MET A 302 -0.71 -66.16 -12.29
N PRO A 303 0.38 -66.61 -11.60
CA PRO A 303 0.98 -66.22 -10.30
C PRO A 303 2.52 -66.09 -10.34
N HIS A 304 3.15 -65.77 -9.20
CA HIS A 304 4.41 -66.35 -8.66
C HIS A 304 4.86 -65.42 -7.52
N ASP A 305 4.46 -65.69 -6.28
CA ASP A 305 5.09 -66.58 -5.30
C ASP A 305 6.39 -66.04 -4.68
N ALA A 306 6.29 -65.85 -3.36
CA ALA A 306 7.29 -65.92 -2.30
C ALA A 306 8.69 -65.30 -2.51
N SER A 307 9.05 -64.37 -1.63
CA SER A 307 9.74 -64.71 -0.37
C SER A 307 10.76 -63.66 0.11
N MET A 308 10.83 -63.58 1.43
CA MET A 308 11.99 -63.30 2.28
C MET A 308 12.36 -61.85 2.66
N SER A 309 12.23 -61.68 3.98
CA SER A 309 12.82 -60.78 4.97
C SER A 309 14.36 -60.68 5.00
N HIS A 310 14.87 -59.50 5.38
CA HIS A 310 15.72 -59.19 6.56
C HIS A 310 16.37 -57.80 6.31
N GLU A 311 16.20 -56.78 7.16
CA GLU A 311 16.84 -56.52 8.47
C GLU A 311 18.36 -56.24 8.39
N GLY A 312 18.81 -55.15 9.05
CA GLY A 312 20.21 -54.76 9.26
C GLY A 312 20.50 -53.34 8.77
N MET A 313 20.52 -52.33 9.66
CA MET A 313 21.74 -51.77 10.31
C MET A 313 22.71 -51.15 9.29
N GLU A 314 23.35 -50.00 9.46
CA GLU A 314 23.47 -48.95 10.48
C GLU A 314 24.35 -47.85 9.80
N HIS A 315 24.36 -46.64 10.36
CA HIS A 315 25.46 -45.63 10.37
C HIS A 315 26.53 -45.65 9.26
N ASP A 316 26.76 -44.51 8.59
CA ASP A 316 27.78 -43.54 9.04
C ASP A 316 27.77 -42.25 8.19
N ALA A 317 28.27 -41.19 8.81
CA ALA A 317 28.40 -39.85 8.30
C ALA A 317 29.70 -39.64 7.51
N SER A 318 29.75 -38.47 6.88
CA SER A 318 30.93 -37.77 6.35
C SER A 318 31.47 -38.22 4.98
N MET A 319 31.47 -37.30 4.02
CA MET A 319 32.71 -36.64 3.56
C MET A 319 32.38 -35.58 2.51
N SER A 320 32.93 -34.40 2.73
CA SER A 320 33.13 -33.32 1.78
C SER A 320 34.08 -33.74 0.65
N HIS A 321 33.80 -33.34 -0.59
CA HIS A 321 34.87 -33.01 -1.52
C HIS A 321 34.42 -31.94 -2.54
N GLU A 322 35.34 -31.02 -2.75
CA GLU A 322 35.31 -29.87 -3.65
C GLU A 322 35.16 -30.25 -5.14
N GLY A 323 34.58 -29.32 -5.90
CA GLY A 323 35.14 -28.87 -7.18
C GLY A 323 34.94 -29.75 -8.41
N MET A 324 33.96 -29.38 -9.25
CA MET A 324 34.11 -29.43 -10.71
C MET A 324 33.33 -28.28 -11.36
N GLU A 325 34.05 -27.33 -11.93
CA GLU A 325 33.53 -26.46 -13.00
C GLU A 325 33.24 -27.31 -14.23
N HIS A 326 32.12 -27.07 -14.91
CA HIS A 326 32.01 -27.16 -16.36
C HIS A 326 30.87 -26.25 -16.82
N GLY A 327 31.21 -25.27 -17.65
CA GLY A 327 30.24 -24.40 -18.30
C GLY A 327 29.44 -25.12 -19.37
N ASN A 328 28.25 -24.58 -19.66
CA ASN A 328 27.74 -24.55 -21.02
C ASN A 328 26.72 -23.43 -21.16
N ALA A 329 27.07 -22.43 -21.95
CA ALA A 329 26.14 -21.47 -22.51
C ALA A 329 25.67 -22.00 -23.87
N MET A 330 24.37 -22.21 -24.05
CA MET A 330 23.67 -22.24 -25.35
C MET A 330 22.21 -21.85 -25.07
N HIS A 331 21.73 -20.68 -25.49
CA HIS A 331 21.18 -20.39 -26.82
C HIS A 331 20.20 -21.46 -27.32
N HIS A 332 18.91 -21.11 -27.31
CA HIS A 332 17.91 -21.64 -28.22
C HIS A 332 17.11 -20.46 -28.80
N GLU A 333 17.39 -20.15 -30.06
CA GLU A 333 16.42 -19.52 -30.97
C GLU A 333 15.40 -20.58 -31.41
N ALA A 334 14.15 -20.16 -31.65
CA ALA A 334 13.54 -20.11 -32.98
C ALA A 334 12.00 -20.19 -32.93
N GLN A 335 11.38 -19.17 -33.56
CA GLN A 335 10.23 -19.23 -34.48
C GLN A 335 8.88 -19.75 -33.92
N GLY A 336 7.75 -19.06 -34.02
CA GLY A 336 7.32 -18.13 -35.06
C GLY A 336 6.47 -18.88 -36.09
N GLU A 337 5.16 -19.05 -35.83
CA GLU A 337 4.18 -19.35 -36.88
C GLU A 337 2.80 -18.74 -36.53
N GLN A 338 2.35 -17.90 -37.45
CA GLN A 338 1.03 -17.28 -37.57
C GLN A 338 0.03 -18.30 -38.12
N MET A 339 -1.22 -18.24 -37.66
CA MET A 339 -2.38 -18.63 -38.47
C MET A 339 -3.44 -17.54 -38.44
N ASP A 340 -3.81 -17.13 -39.65
CA ASP A 340 -4.72 -16.08 -40.05
C ASP A 340 -6.19 -16.35 -39.69
N HIS A 341 -6.99 -15.29 -39.55
CA HIS A 341 -8.30 -15.24 -40.23
C HIS A 341 -8.72 -13.80 -40.55
N ALA A 342 -8.59 -13.50 -41.85
CA ALA A 342 -9.29 -12.58 -42.73
C ALA A 342 -10.40 -11.65 -42.19
N GLY A 343 -10.26 -10.36 -42.51
CA GLY A 343 -11.34 -9.40 -42.73
C GLY A 343 -10.95 -8.44 -43.87
N HIS A 344 -11.28 -8.81 -45.11
CA HIS A 344 -11.01 -8.04 -46.32
C HIS A 344 -12.24 -7.18 -46.68
N MET A 345 -12.05 -5.88 -46.88
CA MET A 345 -12.91 -5.03 -47.73
C MET A 345 -11.97 -4.03 -48.46
N PRO A 346 -12.00 -3.95 -49.80
CA PRO A 346 -10.96 -3.27 -50.58
C PRO A 346 -11.25 -1.77 -50.78
N ALA A 347 -10.19 -0.96 -50.73
CA ALA A 347 -10.21 0.43 -51.19
C ALA A 347 -9.68 0.53 -52.63
N ASP A 348 -10.56 1.01 -53.52
CA ASP A 348 -10.30 1.31 -54.91
C ASP A 348 -9.27 2.45 -55.05
N LYS A 349 -8.24 2.22 -55.89
CA LYS A 349 -7.24 3.21 -56.29
C LYS A 349 -7.21 3.29 -57.81
N THR A 350 -7.83 4.34 -58.34
CA THR A 350 -7.55 4.91 -59.66
C THR A 350 -7.61 6.45 -59.49
N VAL A 351 -6.83 7.35 -60.10
CA VAL A 351 -5.74 7.32 -61.09
C VAL A 351 -5.20 8.79 -61.20
N LYS A 352 -3.90 8.92 -61.50
CA LYS A 352 -3.16 10.01 -62.19
C LYS A 352 -2.77 11.34 -61.50
N ALA A 353 -1.47 11.60 -61.68
CA ALA A 353 -0.77 12.88 -61.58
C ALA A 353 -1.16 13.87 -62.69
N GLY A 354 -1.00 15.17 -62.39
CA GLY A 354 -1.08 16.26 -63.36
C GLY A 354 -0.47 17.54 -62.78
N THR A 355 0.61 17.98 -63.41
CA THR A 355 1.27 19.29 -63.31
C THR A 355 0.34 20.44 -63.70
N ASN A 356 0.29 21.51 -62.90
CA ASN A 356 0.61 22.90 -63.28
C ASN A 356 0.62 23.80 -62.05
#